data_AF-A0A286D818-F1
#
_entry.id   AF-A0A286D818-F1
#
_cell.length_a   1.000
_cell.length_b   1.000
_cell.length_c   1.000
_cell.angle_alpha   90.00
_cell.angle_beta   90.00
_cell.angle_gamma   90.00
#
_symmetry.space_group_name_H-M   'P 1'
#
loop_
_entity.id
_entity.type
_entity.pdbx_description
1 polymer ?
#
loop_
_entity_poly.entity_id
_entity_poly.type
_entity_poly.pdbx_seq_one_letter_code
_entity_poly.pdbx_strand_id
1 'polypeptide(L)'
;MNGAFDLVSASPHGVVPFQVHALRNPSISWLNYRWWMRNGVDLASTDEMSRLKDRLVAEYAYAVIEHRQIEQFNSSASKVFLADRYGSNSGYFAHGGSGRAAVVGGMSVKGVGATPLVGEGVNREHSHGCASMNVAIREAIYAEVFDLEFRFGAVPVVAIIDTGLTFESSSRPGTYLKRALIVRPSVLRPAHFQRAPGFVRPLDGHHNCQMDDVERTKELIAHFEKDAAYEGNSTKDRLTIMLEKFAQQAAFGQVHRLYGGGFFSSNLSVSGELMDYGNAHAFPDWANAKVLDNDLGFGRELETIVSTAKSLGFYFQKYASCPPALENETEIMERVSQAYRLAFREEILRLWGVPTRLEDCHADAVFNRTSDYYFAQQSKAVNYSRNQESDLKWLSSSLQDGCNDSSHELALQQQVVSDVLSHIEASDRIGSNRRTRRKFSLACARRLLAPRRAIYRSELQKRVNQFLEASEGTLNSLPAFIAEVVNESRRHWPELPGNFAVDMHAHHMGSSILVGWRNEDEEPAVWVEGLIFEGRLELFGQVLPEDAALAADPMARVESTWNCVLPRRCLNDRLSGIQLGEREIEIPCAWFTYGYTE
;
A
#
# COMPACT_ATOMS: atom_id res chain seq x y z
N MET A 1 -15.95 15.05 -1.49
CA MET A 1 -14.56 14.74 -1.90
C MET A 1 -14.66 13.89 -3.16
N ASN A 2 -14.08 14.33 -4.26
CA ASN A 2 -14.11 13.56 -5.52
C ASN A 2 -13.36 12.23 -5.30
N GLY A 3 -13.86 11.11 -5.84
CA GLY A 3 -13.18 9.81 -5.80
C GLY A 3 -13.55 8.86 -4.65
N ALA A 4 -14.34 9.29 -3.66
CA ALA A 4 -14.89 8.39 -2.65
C ALA A 4 -16.11 7.60 -3.17
N PHE A 5 -16.16 6.29 -2.92
CA PHE A 5 -17.30 5.47 -3.28
C PHE A 5 -18.48 5.70 -2.32
N ASP A 6 -19.63 6.07 -2.88
CA ASP A 6 -20.88 6.19 -2.12
C ASP A 6 -21.64 4.85 -2.11
N LEU A 7 -21.33 4.02 -1.11
CA LEU A 7 -21.96 2.72 -0.94
C LEU A 7 -23.47 2.81 -0.72
N VAL A 8 -23.97 3.89 -0.11
CA VAL A 8 -25.40 4.05 0.20
C VAL A 8 -26.20 4.24 -1.08
N SER A 9 -25.69 5.08 -1.97
CA SER A 9 -26.29 5.30 -3.28
C SER A 9 -26.21 4.06 -4.17
N ALA A 10 -25.16 3.25 -4.04
CA ALA A 10 -25.00 2.02 -4.80
C ALA A 10 -25.88 0.86 -4.28
N SER A 11 -26.09 0.77 -2.97
CA SER A 11 -26.91 -0.28 -2.34
C SER A 11 -27.43 0.15 -0.97
N PRO A 12 -28.73 0.45 -0.81
CA PRO A 12 -29.32 0.74 0.50
C PRO A 12 -29.23 -0.46 1.45
N HIS A 13 -29.22 -1.70 0.93
CA HIS A 13 -29.02 -2.91 1.73
C HIS A 13 -27.55 -3.16 2.05
N GLY A 14 -26.63 -2.41 1.43
CA GLY A 14 -25.18 -2.51 1.63
C GLY A 14 -24.67 -1.95 2.93
N VAL A 15 -25.53 -1.32 3.74
CA VAL A 15 -25.13 -0.64 4.97
C VAL A 15 -26.08 -0.95 6.14
N VAL A 16 -25.55 -0.88 7.36
CA VAL A 16 -26.34 -0.97 8.60
C VAL A 16 -26.13 0.29 9.43
N PRO A 17 -27.18 1.08 9.71
CA PRO A 17 -27.05 2.25 10.57
C PRO A 17 -26.82 1.87 12.03
N PHE A 18 -25.99 2.63 12.72
CA PHE A 18 -25.79 2.53 14.15
C PHE A 18 -25.41 3.87 14.78
N GLN A 19 -25.70 4.00 16.06
CA GLN A 19 -25.47 5.23 16.80
C GLN A 19 -24.01 5.33 17.25
N VAL A 20 -23.42 6.50 17.06
CA VAL A 20 -22.12 6.90 17.62
C VAL A 20 -22.26 8.24 18.35
N HIS A 21 -21.33 8.51 19.26
CA HIS A 21 -21.32 9.71 20.09
C HIS A 21 -20.01 10.47 19.95
N ALA A 22 -20.09 11.79 20.03
CA ALA A 22 -18.94 12.67 19.89
C ALA A 22 -17.96 12.43 21.05
N LEU A 23 -16.68 12.39 20.72
CA LEU A 23 -15.58 12.33 21.69
C LEU A 23 -15.41 13.71 22.35
N ARG A 24 -15.09 13.77 23.65
CA ARG A 24 -14.89 15.06 24.34
C ARG A 24 -13.56 15.75 23.99
N ASN A 25 -12.49 14.98 23.83
CA ASN A 25 -11.13 15.51 23.65
C ASN A 25 -10.40 14.93 22.41
N PRO A 26 -11.02 14.88 21.22
CA PRO A 26 -10.34 14.38 20.02
C PRO A 26 -9.33 15.41 19.48
N SER A 27 -8.27 14.93 18.84
CA SER A 27 -7.33 15.78 18.11
C SER A 27 -6.80 15.10 16.85
N ILE A 28 -6.48 15.88 15.83
CA ILE A 28 -5.85 15.36 14.60
C ILE A 28 -4.35 15.19 14.85
N SER A 29 -3.88 13.94 14.87
CA SER A 29 -2.47 13.59 15.06
C SER A 29 -1.68 13.64 13.76
N TRP A 30 -2.33 13.35 12.63
CA TRP A 30 -1.67 13.29 11.33
C TRP A 30 -2.65 13.54 10.19
N LEU A 31 -2.15 14.16 9.12
CA LEU A 31 -2.82 14.36 7.83
C LEU A 31 -1.91 13.87 6.71
N ASN A 32 -2.50 13.22 5.72
CA ASN A 32 -1.77 12.81 4.53
C ASN A 32 -1.59 13.98 3.57
N TYR A 33 -0.42 14.62 3.64
CA TYR A 33 -0.13 15.82 2.85
C TYR A 33 -0.39 15.60 1.35
N ARG A 34 0.19 14.53 0.80
CA ARG A 34 0.12 14.19 -0.62
C ARG A 34 -1.30 13.96 -1.09
N TRP A 35 -2.10 13.21 -0.31
CA TRP A 35 -3.49 12.94 -0.69
C TRP A 35 -4.35 14.20 -0.71
N TRP A 36 -4.24 15.06 0.30
CA TRP A 36 -5.02 16.29 0.38
C TRP A 36 -4.65 17.28 -0.73
N MET A 37 -3.36 17.45 -1.02
CA MET A 37 -2.88 18.27 -2.14
C MET A 37 -3.46 17.77 -3.48
N ARG A 38 -3.37 16.46 -3.77
CA ARG A 38 -3.96 15.85 -4.98
C ARG A 38 -5.48 16.01 -5.06
N ASN A 39 -6.15 16.23 -3.92
CA ASN A 39 -7.61 16.37 -3.82
C ASN A 39 -8.08 17.81 -3.63
N GLY A 40 -7.25 18.81 -3.97
CA GLY A 40 -7.72 20.19 -4.00
C GLY A 40 -7.63 20.92 -2.65
N VAL A 41 -6.79 20.47 -1.72
CA VAL A 41 -6.62 21.11 -0.39
C VAL A 41 -5.15 21.46 -0.12
N ASP A 42 -4.86 22.76 0.05
CA ASP A 42 -3.52 23.28 0.30
C ASP A 42 -3.16 23.20 1.79
N LEU A 43 -2.30 22.24 2.15
CA LEU A 43 -1.87 22.05 3.53
C LEU A 43 -0.64 22.87 3.93
N ALA A 44 -0.03 23.62 3.01
CA ALA A 44 0.99 24.60 3.35
C ALA A 44 0.38 25.85 4.01
N SER A 45 -0.89 26.13 3.74
CA SER A 45 -1.67 27.18 4.39
C SER A 45 -2.08 26.77 5.82
N THR A 46 -1.57 27.49 6.83
CA THR A 46 -1.89 27.22 8.25
C THR A 46 -3.39 27.36 8.55
N ASP A 47 -4.06 28.33 7.92
CA ASP A 47 -5.48 28.57 8.08
C ASP A 47 -6.32 27.45 7.48
N GLU A 48 -5.96 26.99 6.27
CA GLU A 48 -6.64 25.89 5.60
C GLU A 48 -6.44 24.57 6.34
N MET A 49 -5.21 24.30 6.78
CA MET A 49 -4.91 23.16 7.65
C MET A 49 -5.76 23.21 8.93
N SER A 50 -5.88 24.37 9.61
CA SER A 50 -6.69 24.49 10.83
C SER A 50 -8.16 24.21 10.53
N ARG A 51 -8.72 24.83 9.49
CA ARG A 51 -10.12 24.60 9.08
C ARG A 51 -10.39 23.14 8.71
N LEU A 52 -9.44 22.48 8.04
CA LEU A 52 -9.56 21.08 7.71
C LEU A 52 -9.58 20.23 8.99
N LYS A 53 -8.67 20.47 9.94
CA LYS A 53 -8.63 19.73 11.21
C LYS A 53 -9.95 19.84 11.96
N ASP A 54 -10.50 21.06 12.07
CA ASP A 54 -11.79 21.30 12.73
C ASP A 54 -12.93 20.54 12.04
N ARG A 55 -12.97 20.56 10.71
CA ARG A 55 -13.96 19.81 9.92
C ARG A 55 -13.83 18.30 10.12
N LEU A 56 -12.62 17.75 10.10
CA LEU A 56 -12.39 16.32 10.28
C LEU A 56 -12.78 15.87 11.69
N VAL A 57 -12.50 16.67 12.72
CA VAL A 57 -12.96 16.40 14.09
C VAL A 57 -14.50 16.44 14.16
N ALA A 58 -15.11 17.51 13.65
CA ALA A 58 -16.55 17.69 13.67
C ALA A 58 -17.30 16.58 12.92
N GLU A 59 -16.67 15.98 11.89
CA GLU A 59 -17.28 14.94 11.07
C GLU A 59 -16.99 13.52 11.58
N TYR A 60 -15.72 13.22 11.92
CA TYR A 60 -15.25 11.85 12.10
C TYR A 60 -14.88 11.48 13.54
N ALA A 61 -14.76 12.44 14.48
CA ALA A 61 -14.39 12.15 15.87
C ALA A 61 -15.55 11.61 16.73
N TYR A 62 -16.13 10.49 16.31
CA TYR A 62 -17.23 9.81 16.97
C TYR A 62 -16.89 8.33 17.18
N ALA A 63 -17.41 7.74 18.25
CA ALA A 63 -17.28 6.32 18.52
C ALA A 63 -18.52 5.76 19.25
N VAL A 64 -18.66 4.45 19.23
CA VAL A 64 -19.64 3.71 20.04
C VAL A 64 -19.27 3.86 21.51
N ILE A 65 -20.26 4.18 22.35
CA ILE A 65 -20.04 4.31 23.79
C ILE A 65 -19.67 2.95 24.37
N GLU A 66 -18.53 2.92 25.06
CA GLU A 66 -18.19 1.84 25.97
C GLU A 66 -18.62 2.25 27.38
N HIS A 67 -19.45 1.43 28.05
CA HIS A 67 -20.03 1.78 29.36
C HIS A 67 -19.00 2.22 30.40
N ARG A 68 -17.77 1.66 30.35
CA ARG A 68 -16.68 2.01 31.27
C ARG A 68 -16.08 3.40 31.04
N GLN A 69 -16.36 4.03 29.90
CA GLN A 69 -15.76 5.30 29.47
C GLN A 69 -16.81 6.35 29.10
N ILE A 70 -18.07 6.19 29.52
CA ILE A 70 -19.19 7.06 29.13
C ILE A 70 -18.92 8.56 29.38
N GLU A 71 -18.18 8.88 30.44
CA GLU A 71 -17.79 10.26 30.78
C GLU A 71 -16.81 10.91 29.79
N GLN A 72 -16.21 10.14 28.88
CA GLN A 72 -15.34 10.67 27.84
C GLN A 72 -16.08 11.01 26.55
N PHE A 73 -17.39 10.78 26.52
CA PHE A 73 -18.28 11.10 25.41
C PHE A 73 -19.16 12.29 25.75
N ASN A 74 -19.54 13.05 24.73
CA ASN A 74 -20.65 13.97 24.82
C ASN A 74 -21.93 13.20 24.45
N SER A 75 -22.62 12.69 25.47
CA SER A 75 -23.83 11.87 25.29
C SER A 75 -24.95 12.61 24.56
N SER A 76 -25.00 13.95 24.66
CA SER A 76 -25.98 14.79 23.96
C SER A 76 -25.67 15.04 22.49
N ALA A 77 -24.43 14.79 22.05
CA ALA A 77 -23.99 14.96 20.67
C ALA A 77 -23.77 13.59 20.02
N SER A 78 -24.72 13.17 19.19
CA SER A 78 -24.70 11.85 18.57
C SER A 78 -24.95 11.95 17.05
N LYS A 79 -24.41 10.98 16.31
CA LYS A 79 -24.60 10.82 14.86
C LYS A 79 -24.96 9.37 14.54
N VAL A 80 -25.60 9.16 13.39
CA VAL A 80 -25.76 7.82 12.82
C VAL A 80 -24.65 7.61 11.81
N PHE A 81 -23.83 6.59 12.07
CA PHE A 81 -22.84 6.10 11.11
C PHE A 81 -23.35 4.80 10.48
N LEU A 82 -22.72 4.38 9.38
CA LEU A 82 -23.13 3.22 8.60
C LEU A 82 -22.04 2.15 8.62
N ALA A 83 -22.34 0.90 8.95
CA ALA A 83 -21.40 -0.20 8.79
C ALA A 83 -21.64 -0.87 7.43
N ASP A 84 -20.62 -0.98 6.58
CA ASP A 84 -20.71 -1.65 5.27
C ASP A 84 -20.80 -3.16 5.42
N ARG A 85 -21.81 -3.75 4.77
CA ARG A 85 -22.02 -5.19 4.65
C ARG A 85 -21.17 -5.76 3.51
N TYR A 86 -20.45 -6.83 3.79
CA TYR A 86 -19.73 -7.59 2.78
C TYR A 86 -19.47 -9.02 3.24
N GLY A 87 -19.25 -9.92 2.28
CA GLY A 87 -18.94 -11.32 2.52
C GLY A 87 -17.44 -11.61 2.54
N SER A 88 -17.08 -12.83 2.19
CA SER A 88 -15.69 -13.22 2.00
C SER A 88 -15.60 -14.40 1.05
N ASN A 89 -14.43 -14.59 0.44
CA ASN A 89 -14.08 -15.82 -0.27
C ASN A 89 -13.88 -17.02 0.69
N SER A 90 -13.88 -16.80 2.00
CA SER A 90 -13.92 -17.84 3.04
C SER A 90 -15.28 -17.85 3.72
N GLY A 91 -15.99 -18.99 3.63
CA GLY A 91 -17.30 -19.17 4.26
C GLY A 91 -17.29 -19.28 5.79
N TYR A 92 -16.12 -19.25 6.42
CA TYR A 92 -15.94 -19.45 7.87
C TYR A 92 -15.86 -18.15 8.68
N PHE A 93 -15.84 -16.99 8.03
CA PHE A 93 -15.77 -15.72 8.75
C PHE A 93 -17.11 -15.40 9.41
N ALA A 94 -17.07 -15.15 10.72
CA ALA A 94 -18.25 -14.85 11.52
C ALA A 94 -18.77 -13.42 11.32
N HIS A 95 -18.06 -12.53 10.63
CA HIS A 95 -18.47 -11.14 10.43
C HIS A 95 -19.45 -10.98 9.25
N GLY A 96 -20.41 -10.06 9.40
CA GLY A 96 -21.34 -9.66 8.33
C GLY A 96 -20.86 -8.49 7.47
N GLY A 97 -19.62 -8.06 7.65
CA GLY A 97 -19.02 -6.87 7.04
C GLY A 97 -18.06 -6.18 8.00
N SER A 98 -18.02 -4.85 7.99
CA SER A 98 -17.11 -4.08 8.85
C SER A 98 -17.48 -4.17 10.32
N GLY A 99 -16.79 -5.01 11.09
CA GLY A 99 -16.99 -5.16 12.54
C GLY A 99 -16.47 -3.98 13.39
N ARG A 100 -15.62 -3.11 12.81
CA ARG A 100 -14.95 -2.01 13.55
C ARG A 100 -14.74 -0.74 12.76
N ALA A 101 -15.40 -0.62 11.62
CA ALA A 101 -15.31 0.54 10.73
C ALA A 101 -16.70 1.01 10.36
N ALA A 102 -16.81 2.32 10.16
CA ALA A 102 -18.03 2.97 9.70
C ALA A 102 -17.75 3.77 8.43
N VAL A 103 -18.78 3.94 7.61
CA VAL A 103 -18.83 4.83 6.46
C VAL A 103 -19.65 6.06 6.82
N VAL A 104 -19.12 7.25 6.55
CA VAL A 104 -19.79 8.54 6.71
C VAL A 104 -19.20 9.56 5.72
N GLY A 105 -20.06 10.24 4.96
CA GLY A 105 -19.63 11.28 4.00
C GLY A 105 -18.63 10.80 2.95
N GLY A 106 -18.77 9.55 2.47
CA GLY A 106 -17.83 8.93 1.51
C GLY A 106 -16.50 8.45 2.12
N MET A 107 -16.32 8.58 3.44
CA MET A 107 -15.10 8.14 4.11
C MET A 107 -15.39 6.94 5.00
N SER A 108 -14.40 6.05 5.13
CA SER A 108 -14.37 4.96 6.10
C SER A 108 -13.52 5.37 7.30
N VAL A 109 -14.11 5.25 8.50
CA VAL A 109 -13.48 5.52 9.79
C VAL A 109 -13.34 4.20 10.55
N LYS A 110 -12.10 3.72 10.73
CA LYS A 110 -11.78 2.48 11.45
C LYS A 110 -11.40 2.79 12.90
N GLY A 111 -11.84 1.94 13.84
CA GLY A 111 -11.60 2.12 15.28
C GLY A 111 -12.77 2.75 16.04
N VAL A 112 -13.93 2.88 15.38
CA VAL A 112 -15.16 3.50 15.94
C VAL A 112 -15.80 2.69 17.06
N GLY A 113 -15.35 1.46 17.32
CA GLY A 113 -15.96 0.52 18.27
C GLY A 113 -16.72 -0.60 17.55
N ALA A 114 -17.29 -1.51 18.32
CA ALA A 114 -18.01 -2.67 17.80
C ALA A 114 -19.26 -2.23 17.01
N THR A 115 -19.37 -2.64 15.76
CA THR A 115 -20.52 -2.34 14.91
C THR A 115 -21.59 -3.44 14.99
N PRO A 116 -22.80 -3.22 14.42
CA PRO A 116 -23.81 -4.28 14.31
C PRO A 116 -23.40 -5.51 13.48
N LEU A 117 -22.25 -5.47 12.80
CA LEU A 117 -21.75 -6.53 11.91
C LEU A 117 -20.67 -7.41 12.55
N VAL A 118 -20.40 -7.24 13.85
CA VAL A 118 -19.63 -8.19 14.66
C VAL A 118 -20.50 -9.42 14.92
N GLY A 119 -20.08 -10.61 14.46
CA GLY A 119 -20.82 -11.86 14.69
C GLY A 119 -20.43 -12.57 15.99
N GLU A 120 -21.19 -13.63 16.30
CA GLU A 120 -20.87 -14.55 17.41
C GLU A 120 -19.53 -15.27 17.17
N GLY A 121 -18.72 -15.43 18.21
CA GLY A 121 -17.48 -16.21 18.16
C GLY A 121 -16.23 -15.48 17.62
N VAL A 122 -16.32 -14.16 17.38
CA VAL A 122 -15.16 -13.34 17.02
C VAL A 122 -14.16 -13.27 18.19
N ASN A 123 -12.87 -13.35 17.90
CA ASN A 123 -11.81 -13.23 18.91
C ASN A 123 -11.91 -11.90 19.68
N ARG A 124 -11.46 -11.89 20.95
CA ARG A 124 -11.56 -10.71 21.81
C ARG A 124 -10.91 -9.46 21.20
N GLU A 125 -9.79 -9.64 20.49
CA GLU A 125 -9.03 -8.60 19.77
C GLU A 125 -9.80 -7.85 18.67
N HIS A 126 -10.84 -8.46 18.11
CA HIS A 126 -11.69 -7.80 17.10
C HIS A 126 -13.09 -7.48 17.62
N SER A 127 -13.48 -8.06 18.76
CA SER A 127 -14.80 -7.89 19.35
C SER A 127 -15.06 -6.48 19.91
N HIS A 128 -14.03 -5.77 20.41
CA HIS A 128 -14.20 -4.44 21.00
C HIS A 128 -14.23 -3.31 19.94
N GLY A 129 -13.74 -3.58 18.73
CA GLY A 129 -13.81 -2.68 17.58
C GLY A 129 -12.97 -1.40 17.64
N CYS A 130 -12.00 -1.33 18.56
CA CYS A 130 -11.06 -0.20 18.67
C CYS A 130 -9.79 -0.44 17.84
N ALA A 131 -9.13 0.63 17.43
CA ALA A 131 -7.80 0.60 16.85
C ALA A 131 -6.83 1.35 17.76
N SER A 132 -5.60 0.84 17.92
CA SER A 132 -4.57 1.54 18.68
C SER A 132 -3.84 2.56 17.82
N MET A 133 -3.26 3.58 18.45
CA MET A 133 -2.38 4.55 17.78
C MET A 133 -1.22 3.85 17.08
N ASN A 134 -0.67 2.76 17.65
CA ASN A 134 0.36 1.95 16.99
C ASN A 134 -0.12 1.38 15.65
N VAL A 135 -1.34 0.82 15.62
CA VAL A 135 -1.93 0.27 14.38
C VAL A 135 -2.18 1.40 13.37
N ALA A 136 -2.71 2.55 13.82
CA ALA A 136 -2.97 3.69 12.94
C ALA A 136 -1.71 4.21 12.25
N ILE A 137 -0.61 4.39 13.00
CA ILE A 137 0.67 4.87 12.45
C ILE A 137 1.23 3.87 11.44
N ARG A 138 1.20 2.57 11.76
CA ARG A 138 1.68 1.54 10.84
C ARG A 138 0.84 1.44 9.57
N GLU A 139 -0.48 1.52 9.68
CA GLU A 139 -1.36 1.53 8.51
C GLU A 139 -1.09 2.74 7.62
N ALA A 140 -0.85 3.92 8.20
CA ALA A 140 -0.48 5.10 7.41
C ALA A 140 0.86 4.94 6.69
N ILE A 141 1.89 4.39 7.35
CA ILE A 141 3.20 4.15 6.74
C ILE A 141 3.08 3.16 5.57
N TYR A 142 2.40 2.02 5.77
CA TYR A 142 2.20 1.06 4.69
C TYR A 142 1.33 1.59 3.56
N ALA A 143 0.26 2.33 3.87
CA ALA A 143 -0.57 2.98 2.86
C ALA A 143 0.26 3.89 1.96
N GLU A 144 1.11 4.74 2.55
CA GLU A 144 1.98 5.64 1.78
C GLU A 144 3.03 4.90 0.96
N VAL A 145 3.74 3.93 1.55
CA VAL A 145 4.74 3.14 0.80
C VAL A 145 4.08 2.39 -0.35
N PHE A 146 2.92 1.76 -0.11
CA PHE A 146 2.25 0.98 -1.15
C PHE A 146 1.65 1.87 -2.23
N ASP A 147 1.04 2.99 -1.89
CA ASP A 147 0.49 3.92 -2.87
C ASP A 147 1.59 4.59 -3.74
N LEU A 148 2.80 4.75 -3.20
CA LEU A 148 3.94 5.30 -3.94
C LEU A 148 4.63 4.30 -4.88
N GLU A 149 4.47 3.00 -4.65
CA GLU A 149 5.25 1.97 -5.34
C GLU A 149 4.44 0.98 -6.16
N PHE A 150 3.29 0.54 -5.66
CA PHE A 150 2.49 -0.44 -6.37
C PHE A 150 1.79 0.21 -7.56
N ARG A 151 1.69 -0.55 -8.66
CA ARG A 151 1.16 -0.09 -9.95
C ARG A 151 -0.27 0.47 -9.87
N PHE A 152 -1.11 -0.15 -9.05
CA PHE A 152 -2.50 0.26 -8.83
C PHE A 152 -2.69 0.91 -7.46
N GLY A 153 -1.60 1.29 -6.80
CA GLY A 153 -1.60 2.03 -5.55
C GLY A 153 -2.21 1.29 -4.36
N ALA A 154 -2.64 2.08 -3.38
CA ALA A 154 -3.18 1.59 -2.13
C ALA A 154 -4.20 2.59 -1.56
N VAL A 155 -5.25 2.10 -0.92
CA VAL A 155 -6.26 2.98 -0.30
C VAL A 155 -5.60 3.79 0.83
N PRO A 156 -5.50 5.12 0.70
CA PRO A 156 -4.68 5.93 1.58
C PRO A 156 -5.34 6.08 2.96
N VAL A 157 -4.53 6.14 4.01
CA VAL A 157 -4.96 6.80 5.25
C VAL A 157 -4.84 8.29 5.01
N VAL A 158 -5.92 9.05 5.20
CA VAL A 158 -5.93 10.51 4.96
C VAL A 158 -5.79 11.33 6.24
N ALA A 159 -6.18 10.73 7.37
CA ALA A 159 -6.01 11.33 8.69
C ALA A 159 -5.95 10.26 9.79
N ILE A 160 -5.20 10.56 10.85
CA ILE A 160 -5.24 9.84 12.12
C ILE A 160 -5.78 10.80 13.19
N ILE A 161 -6.81 10.36 13.93
CA ILE A 161 -7.40 11.10 15.03
C ILE A 161 -7.04 10.41 16.34
N ASP A 162 -6.36 11.09 17.26
CA ASP A 162 -6.24 10.67 18.66
C ASP A 162 -7.59 10.92 19.34
N THR A 163 -8.17 9.89 19.92
CA THR A 163 -9.48 10.00 20.56
C THR A 163 -9.40 10.55 21.99
N GLY A 164 -8.19 10.66 22.57
CA GLY A 164 -7.99 10.92 23.98
C GLY A 164 -8.38 9.75 24.89
N LEU A 165 -8.65 8.57 24.31
CA LEU A 165 -9.07 7.37 25.03
C LEU A 165 -7.96 6.33 25.04
N THR A 166 -8.06 5.38 25.97
CA THR A 166 -7.26 4.16 25.96
C THR A 166 -8.16 2.93 26.04
N PHE A 167 -7.65 1.78 25.61
CA PHE A 167 -8.31 0.49 25.83
C PHE A 167 -7.28 -0.55 26.24
N GLU A 168 -7.72 -1.56 26.98
CA GLU A 168 -6.84 -2.63 27.45
C GLU A 168 -6.41 -3.52 26.28
N SER A 169 -5.11 -3.80 26.20
CA SER A 169 -4.55 -4.71 25.21
C SER A 169 -5.04 -6.13 25.46
N SER A 170 -5.66 -6.74 24.45
CA SER A 170 -6.10 -8.14 24.54
C SER A 170 -4.93 -9.12 24.63
N SER A 171 -3.77 -8.78 24.06
CA SER A 171 -2.57 -9.63 24.10
C SER A 171 -1.74 -9.45 25.38
N ARG A 172 -1.96 -8.36 26.12
CA ARG A 172 -1.25 -8.02 27.36
C ARG A 172 -2.22 -7.40 28.37
N PRO A 173 -2.98 -8.21 29.13
CA PRO A 173 -3.88 -7.71 30.17
C PRO A 173 -3.15 -6.75 31.13
N GLY A 174 -3.83 -5.70 31.56
CA GLY A 174 -3.27 -4.61 32.38
C GLY A 174 -2.48 -3.55 31.60
N THR A 175 -2.16 -3.77 30.32
CA THR A 175 -1.54 -2.76 29.46
C THR A 175 -2.61 -1.97 28.72
N TYR A 176 -2.60 -0.65 28.83
CA TYR A 176 -3.55 0.24 28.14
C TYR A 176 -2.90 0.88 26.91
N LEU A 177 -3.56 0.77 25.77
CA LEU A 177 -3.12 1.33 24.50
C LEU A 177 -3.92 2.58 24.17
N LYS A 178 -3.26 3.64 23.68
CA LYS A 178 -3.95 4.82 23.13
C LYS A 178 -4.83 4.40 21.96
N ARG A 179 -6.08 4.84 21.96
CA ARG A 179 -7.06 4.60 20.90
C ARG A 179 -6.93 5.67 19.82
N ALA A 180 -7.10 5.25 18.58
CA ALA A 180 -7.10 6.12 17.41
C ALA A 180 -8.26 5.81 16.48
N LEU A 181 -8.66 6.79 15.69
CA LEU A 181 -9.48 6.60 14.49
C LEU A 181 -8.62 6.78 13.25
N ILE A 182 -8.80 5.87 12.30
CA ILE A 182 -8.10 5.89 11.01
C ILE A 182 -9.14 6.27 9.96
N VAL A 183 -8.95 7.44 9.32
CA VAL A 183 -9.84 7.95 8.28
C VAL A 183 -9.24 7.66 6.92
N ARG A 184 -10.02 7.08 6.01
CA ARG A 184 -9.63 6.75 4.62
C ARG A 184 -10.83 6.86 3.68
N PRO A 185 -10.66 6.97 2.36
CA PRO A 185 -11.77 6.94 1.42
C PRO A 185 -12.52 5.61 1.52
N SER A 186 -13.84 5.65 1.35
CA SER A 186 -14.64 4.45 1.13
C SER A 186 -14.40 3.94 -0.28
N VAL A 187 -14.27 2.62 -0.42
CA VAL A 187 -14.05 1.96 -1.71
C VAL A 187 -14.95 0.74 -1.84
N LEU A 188 -15.35 0.43 -3.07
CA LEU A 188 -15.96 -0.86 -3.40
C LEU A 188 -14.88 -1.94 -3.40
N ARG A 189 -15.22 -3.12 -2.88
CA ARG A 189 -14.31 -4.27 -2.69
C ARG A 189 -14.93 -5.52 -3.32
N PRO A 190 -14.14 -6.50 -3.80
CA PRO A 190 -14.68 -7.77 -4.27
C PRO A 190 -15.60 -8.49 -3.27
N ALA A 191 -15.31 -8.37 -1.97
CA ALA A 191 -16.15 -8.93 -0.90
C ALA A 191 -17.58 -8.38 -0.90
N HIS A 192 -17.81 -7.19 -1.46
CA HIS A 192 -19.15 -6.64 -1.64
C HIS A 192 -19.98 -7.39 -2.69
N PHE A 193 -19.37 -8.23 -3.53
CA PHE A 193 -20.11 -9.11 -4.45
C PHE A 193 -20.35 -10.50 -3.88
N GLN A 194 -19.91 -10.75 -2.65
CA GLN A 194 -19.99 -12.05 -2.00
C GLN A 194 -20.92 -11.98 -0.81
N ARG A 195 -21.65 -13.07 -0.56
CA ARG A 195 -22.51 -13.19 0.61
C ARG A 195 -21.73 -13.52 1.89
N ALA A 196 -22.35 -13.23 3.04
CA ALA A 196 -21.86 -13.56 4.38
C ALA A 196 -22.72 -14.65 5.06
N PRO A 197 -22.73 -15.91 4.56
CA PRO A 197 -23.60 -16.95 5.10
C PRO A 197 -23.21 -17.40 6.52
N GLY A 198 -21.94 -17.23 6.90
CA GLY A 198 -21.43 -17.56 8.25
C GLY A 198 -21.75 -16.49 9.31
N PHE A 199 -22.29 -15.34 8.91
CA PHE A 199 -22.70 -14.30 9.86
C PHE A 199 -23.99 -14.69 10.57
N VAL A 200 -23.84 -15.07 11.84
CA VAL A 200 -24.92 -15.32 12.79
C VAL A 200 -24.81 -14.30 13.92
N ARG A 201 -25.93 -13.64 14.24
CA ARG A 201 -25.98 -12.60 15.28
C ARG A 201 -26.68 -13.15 16.54
N PRO A 202 -26.22 -12.82 17.76
CA PRO A 202 -27.01 -13.06 18.95
C PRO A 202 -28.18 -12.09 18.95
N LEU A 203 -29.40 -12.64 19.02
CA LEU A 203 -30.67 -12.10 19.54
C LEU A 203 -30.94 -10.56 19.56
N ASP A 204 -32.21 -10.28 19.26
CA ASP A 204 -32.97 -9.02 19.31
C ASP A 204 -32.87 -8.06 18.10
N GLY A 205 -33.91 -8.10 17.25
CA GLY A 205 -34.32 -6.99 16.39
C GLY A 205 -33.92 -7.03 14.92
N HIS A 206 -33.04 -7.94 14.49
CA HIS A 206 -32.53 -7.98 13.10
C HIS A 206 -32.70 -9.35 12.44
N HIS A 207 -33.95 -9.83 12.35
CA HIS A 207 -34.31 -11.15 11.83
C HIS A 207 -34.07 -11.33 10.30
N ASN A 208 -33.66 -10.29 9.56
CA ASN A 208 -33.58 -10.30 8.09
C ASN A 208 -32.17 -10.14 7.48
N CYS A 209 -31.09 -10.27 8.26
CA CYS A 209 -29.71 -10.04 7.77
C CYS A 209 -29.34 -10.83 6.51
N GLN A 210 -29.90 -12.02 6.30
CA GLN A 210 -29.61 -12.84 5.12
C GLN A 210 -30.38 -12.40 3.87
N MET A 211 -31.57 -11.81 4.02
CA MET A 211 -32.30 -11.23 2.87
C MET A 211 -31.62 -9.94 2.43
N ASP A 212 -31.27 -9.06 3.38
CA ASP A 212 -30.50 -7.84 3.09
C ASP A 212 -29.17 -8.18 2.40
N ASP A 213 -28.49 -9.24 2.85
CA ASP A 213 -27.25 -9.70 2.23
C ASP A 213 -27.44 -10.16 0.77
N VAL A 214 -28.55 -10.83 0.46
CA VAL A 214 -28.91 -11.22 -0.91
C VAL A 214 -29.20 -9.98 -1.77
N GLU A 215 -30.04 -9.06 -1.30
CA GLU A 215 -30.43 -7.87 -2.07
C GLU A 215 -29.22 -6.96 -2.30
N ARG A 216 -28.40 -6.73 -1.27
CA ARG A 216 -27.11 -6.06 -1.41
C ARG A 216 -26.23 -6.69 -2.49
N THR A 217 -26.10 -8.01 -2.49
CA THR A 217 -25.24 -8.69 -3.46
C THR A 217 -25.73 -8.43 -4.89
N LYS A 218 -27.06 -8.49 -5.12
CA LYS A 218 -27.66 -8.17 -6.42
C LYS A 218 -27.44 -6.71 -6.80
N GLU A 219 -27.71 -5.78 -5.90
CA GLU A 219 -27.58 -4.34 -6.12
C GLU A 219 -26.14 -3.95 -6.49
N LEU A 220 -25.15 -4.45 -5.75
CA LEU A 220 -23.75 -4.11 -5.98
C LEU A 220 -23.18 -4.78 -7.23
N ILE A 221 -23.62 -6.01 -7.56
CA ILE A 221 -23.29 -6.62 -8.85
C ILE A 221 -23.92 -5.80 -9.98
N ALA A 222 -25.20 -5.46 -9.91
CA ALA A 222 -25.87 -4.67 -10.94
C ALA A 222 -25.25 -3.26 -11.09
N HIS A 223 -24.80 -2.65 -10.00
CA HIS A 223 -24.04 -1.41 -10.02
C HIS A 223 -22.71 -1.61 -10.76
N PHE A 224 -21.94 -2.63 -10.41
CA PHE A 224 -20.68 -2.96 -11.09
C PHE A 224 -20.84 -3.27 -12.58
N GLU A 225 -21.96 -3.86 -13.01
CA GLU A 225 -22.25 -4.10 -14.43
C GLU A 225 -22.53 -2.81 -15.21
N LYS A 226 -23.11 -1.80 -14.57
CA LYS A 226 -23.63 -0.58 -15.22
C LYS A 226 -22.69 0.61 -15.13
N ASP A 227 -21.85 0.68 -14.10
CA ASP A 227 -20.99 1.84 -13.89
C ASP A 227 -19.92 1.94 -14.99
N ALA A 228 -19.90 3.05 -15.71
CA ALA A 228 -18.93 3.29 -16.78
C ALA A 228 -17.50 3.50 -16.26
N ALA A 229 -17.32 3.76 -14.96
CA ALA A 229 -16.02 3.90 -14.34
C ALA A 229 -15.20 2.60 -14.31
N TYR A 230 -15.85 1.44 -14.44
CA TYR A 230 -15.16 0.14 -14.47
C TYR A 230 -14.83 -0.29 -15.90
N GLU A 231 -13.53 -0.51 -16.13
CA GLU A 231 -12.97 -0.93 -17.42
C GLU A 231 -13.51 -2.29 -17.88
N GLY A 232 -13.88 -2.38 -19.16
CA GLY A 232 -14.27 -3.63 -19.82
C GLY A 232 -15.66 -3.54 -20.45
N ASN A 233 -15.82 -4.25 -21.58
CA ASN A 233 -17.03 -4.19 -22.42
C ASN A 233 -18.16 -5.14 -21.95
N SER A 234 -17.85 -6.06 -21.04
CA SER A 234 -18.82 -7.03 -20.49
C SER A 234 -18.51 -7.31 -19.03
N THR A 235 -19.47 -7.90 -18.30
CA THR A 235 -19.28 -8.34 -16.91
C THR A 235 -18.08 -9.29 -16.76
N LYS A 236 -17.92 -10.24 -17.69
CA LYS A 236 -16.77 -11.16 -17.73
C LYS A 236 -15.45 -10.39 -17.88
N ASP A 237 -15.41 -9.45 -18.81
CA ASP A 237 -14.19 -8.67 -19.10
C ASP A 237 -13.81 -7.78 -17.92
N ARG A 238 -14.78 -7.09 -17.31
CA ARG A 238 -14.60 -6.28 -16.09
C ARG A 238 -14.03 -7.10 -14.93
N LEU A 239 -14.60 -8.29 -14.69
CA LEU A 239 -14.08 -9.21 -13.67
C LEU A 239 -12.66 -9.67 -13.97
N THR A 240 -12.38 -9.97 -15.24
CA THR A 240 -11.05 -10.42 -15.67
C THR A 240 -10.01 -9.33 -15.48
N ILE A 241 -10.30 -8.10 -15.91
CA ILE A 241 -9.42 -6.93 -15.72
C ILE A 241 -9.15 -6.69 -14.24
N MET A 242 -10.18 -6.73 -13.38
CA MET A 242 -10.00 -6.60 -11.92
C MET A 242 -9.04 -7.68 -11.37
N LEU A 243 -9.22 -8.94 -11.76
CA LEU A 243 -8.37 -10.04 -11.30
C LEU A 243 -6.94 -9.96 -11.87
N GLU A 244 -6.77 -9.48 -13.10
CA GLU A 244 -5.47 -9.19 -13.71
C GLU A 244 -4.72 -8.12 -12.91
N LYS A 245 -5.41 -7.05 -12.47
CA LYS A 245 -4.82 -6.02 -11.59
C LYS A 245 -4.33 -6.63 -10.27
N PHE A 246 -5.12 -7.53 -9.66
CA PHE A 246 -4.68 -8.23 -8.42
C PHE A 246 -3.44 -9.08 -8.66
N ALA A 247 -3.40 -9.79 -9.79
CA ALA A 247 -2.27 -10.63 -10.17
C ALA A 247 -0.98 -9.83 -10.38
N GLN A 248 -1.09 -8.65 -11.01
CA GLN A 248 0.03 -7.74 -11.21
C GLN A 248 0.53 -7.14 -9.89
N GLN A 249 -0.37 -6.73 -8.97
CA GLN A 249 0.00 -6.31 -7.61
C GLN A 249 0.73 -7.42 -6.86
N ALA A 250 0.24 -8.67 -6.94
CA ALA A 250 0.86 -9.82 -6.29
C ALA A 250 2.28 -10.06 -6.83
N ALA A 251 2.47 -10.04 -8.15
CA ALA A 251 3.77 -10.17 -8.78
C ALA A 251 4.75 -9.08 -8.30
N PHE A 252 4.30 -7.82 -8.25
CA PHE A 252 5.11 -6.72 -7.71
C PHE A 252 5.51 -6.96 -6.25
N GLY A 253 4.53 -7.25 -5.39
CA GLY A 253 4.76 -7.50 -3.97
C GLY A 253 5.77 -8.63 -3.75
N GLN A 254 5.66 -9.72 -4.51
CA GLN A 254 6.58 -10.85 -4.40
C GLN A 254 8.02 -10.50 -4.80
N VAL A 255 8.21 -9.86 -5.95
CA VAL A 255 9.56 -9.50 -6.41
C VAL A 255 10.22 -8.50 -5.45
N HIS A 256 9.45 -7.53 -4.95
CA HIS A 256 9.94 -6.47 -4.05
C HIS A 256 9.87 -6.81 -2.56
N ARG A 257 9.46 -8.04 -2.20
CA ARG A 257 9.35 -8.54 -0.82
C ARG A 257 8.42 -7.71 0.05
N LEU A 258 7.32 -7.25 -0.53
CA LEU A 258 6.26 -6.50 0.12
C LEU A 258 4.97 -7.32 0.10
N TYR A 259 4.46 -7.65 1.28
CA TYR A 259 3.22 -8.38 1.46
C TYR A 259 2.16 -7.46 2.03
N GLY A 260 1.05 -7.28 1.28
CA GLY A 260 -0.02 -6.35 1.62
C GLY A 260 -0.90 -6.76 2.79
N GLY A 261 -0.73 -7.95 3.37
CA GLY A 261 -1.66 -8.53 4.35
C GLY A 261 -2.63 -9.56 3.77
N GLY A 262 -2.40 -9.99 2.52
CA GLY A 262 -3.13 -11.05 1.82
C GLY A 262 -4.09 -10.52 0.76
N PHE A 263 -4.18 -11.24 -0.37
CA PHE A 263 -5.05 -10.91 -1.51
C PHE A 263 -6.48 -11.44 -1.33
N PHE A 264 -7.02 -11.24 -0.13
CA PHE A 264 -8.40 -11.59 0.17
C PHE A 264 -9.35 -10.60 -0.49
N SER A 265 -10.52 -11.09 -0.90
CA SER A 265 -11.63 -10.29 -1.44
C SER A 265 -12.02 -9.04 -0.62
N SER A 266 -11.72 -9.00 0.68
CA SER A 266 -12.01 -7.89 1.59
C SER A 266 -10.88 -6.85 1.73
N ASN A 267 -9.69 -7.14 1.22
CA ASN A 267 -8.46 -6.36 1.41
C ASN A 267 -7.97 -5.68 0.11
N LEU A 268 -8.84 -5.62 -0.89
CA LEU A 268 -8.59 -5.02 -2.20
C LEU A 268 -9.77 -4.14 -2.58
N SER A 269 -9.50 -3.03 -3.27
CA SER A 269 -10.55 -2.34 -4.01
C SER A 269 -10.83 -3.07 -5.34
N VAL A 270 -11.99 -2.84 -5.93
CA VAL A 270 -12.30 -3.33 -7.29
C VAL A 270 -11.37 -2.73 -8.35
N SER A 271 -10.71 -1.61 -8.05
CA SER A 271 -9.76 -0.94 -8.93
C SER A 271 -8.33 -1.50 -8.82
N GLY A 272 -8.06 -2.41 -7.89
CA GLY A 272 -6.74 -3.03 -7.71
C GLY A 272 -5.94 -2.49 -6.53
N GLU A 273 -6.43 -1.47 -5.83
CA GLU A 273 -5.71 -0.84 -4.71
C GLU A 273 -5.67 -1.79 -3.50
N LEU A 274 -4.52 -1.90 -2.84
CA LEU A 274 -4.39 -2.66 -1.59
C LEU A 274 -5.09 -1.92 -0.44
N MET A 275 -5.63 -2.63 0.55
CA MET A 275 -6.14 -2.02 1.78
C MET A 275 -6.08 -2.96 3.00
N ASP A 276 -6.25 -2.39 4.20
CA ASP A 276 -6.23 -3.11 5.49
C ASP A 276 -4.86 -3.71 5.86
N TYR A 277 -3.88 -2.81 6.05
CA TYR A 277 -2.48 -3.14 6.26
C TYR A 277 -2.14 -3.66 7.67
N GLY A 278 -3.12 -4.16 8.43
CA GLY A 278 -2.90 -4.69 9.77
C GLY A 278 -1.87 -5.82 9.79
N ASN A 279 -1.86 -6.63 8.74
CA ASN A 279 -0.95 -7.76 8.52
C ASN A 279 0.08 -7.51 7.41
N ALA A 280 0.30 -6.25 7.00
CA ALA A 280 1.33 -5.94 6.02
C ALA A 280 2.73 -6.20 6.58
N HIS A 281 3.62 -6.71 5.73
CA HIS A 281 5.00 -7.06 6.05
C HIS A 281 5.93 -6.68 4.89
N ALA A 282 7.14 -6.24 5.23
CA ALA A 282 8.29 -6.34 4.33
C ALA A 282 9.19 -7.50 4.79
N PHE A 283 9.72 -8.25 3.84
CA PHE A 283 10.57 -9.42 4.12
C PHE A 283 12.03 -9.19 3.72
N PRO A 284 12.98 -9.81 4.44
CA PRO A 284 14.40 -9.74 4.09
C PRO A 284 14.77 -10.49 2.83
N ASP A 285 13.99 -11.50 2.45
CA ASP A 285 14.25 -12.40 1.35
C ASP A 285 12.94 -12.91 0.72
N TRP A 286 13.05 -13.90 -0.16
CA TRP A 286 11.95 -14.56 -0.85
C TRP A 286 11.56 -15.91 -0.24
N ALA A 287 11.80 -16.16 1.06
CA ALA A 287 11.25 -17.34 1.71
C ALA A 287 9.72 -17.32 1.70
N ASN A 288 9.09 -18.50 1.71
CA ASN A 288 7.64 -18.60 1.90
C ASN A 288 7.30 -18.25 3.35
N ALA A 289 6.89 -17.00 3.57
CA ALA A 289 6.63 -16.45 4.89
C ALA A 289 5.15 -16.56 5.28
N LYS A 290 4.86 -17.34 6.32
CA LYS A 290 3.54 -17.40 6.94
C LYS A 290 3.40 -16.34 8.02
N VAL A 291 2.53 -15.37 7.78
CA VAL A 291 2.24 -14.28 8.74
C VAL A 291 1.04 -14.60 9.63
N LEU A 292 0.22 -15.58 9.24
CA LEU A 292 -0.92 -16.11 10.00
C LEU A 292 -0.88 -17.64 9.90
N ASP A 293 -1.29 -18.33 10.97
CA ASP A 293 -1.15 -19.79 11.07
C ASP A 293 -1.91 -20.57 9.98
N ASN A 294 -3.01 -20.01 9.46
CA ASN A 294 -3.87 -20.64 8.46
C ASN A 294 -3.78 -19.98 7.07
N ASP A 295 -2.83 -19.07 6.86
CA ASP A 295 -2.64 -18.43 5.57
C ASP A 295 -1.68 -19.25 4.68
N LEU A 296 -1.84 -19.12 3.36
CA LEU A 296 -0.98 -19.78 2.37
C LEU A 296 0.46 -19.24 2.43
N GLY A 297 0.62 -18.00 2.90
CA GLY A 297 1.91 -17.33 3.05
C GLY A 297 2.31 -16.52 1.82
N PHE A 298 3.37 -15.73 2.01
CA PHE A 298 3.99 -14.93 0.96
C PHE A 298 4.54 -15.82 -0.16
N GLY A 299 4.30 -15.43 -1.41
CA GLY A 299 4.64 -16.19 -2.61
C GLY A 299 3.51 -17.10 -3.13
N ARG A 300 2.39 -17.19 -2.40
CA ARG A 300 1.21 -18.00 -2.75
C ARG A 300 -0.03 -17.15 -3.04
N GLU A 301 0.14 -15.85 -3.25
CA GLU A 301 -0.94 -14.88 -3.45
C GLU A 301 -1.82 -15.21 -4.66
N LEU A 302 -1.23 -15.75 -5.75
CA LEU A 302 -1.98 -16.15 -6.93
C LEU A 302 -3.05 -17.22 -6.62
N GLU A 303 -2.80 -18.12 -5.67
CA GLU A 303 -3.80 -19.11 -5.24
C GLU A 303 -4.98 -18.46 -4.49
N THR A 304 -4.70 -17.42 -3.72
CA THR A 304 -5.75 -16.62 -3.05
C THR A 304 -6.59 -15.87 -4.07
N ILE A 305 -5.96 -15.34 -5.13
CA ILE A 305 -6.65 -14.69 -6.25
C ILE A 305 -7.52 -15.70 -7.01
N VAL A 306 -7.03 -16.90 -7.29
CA VAL A 306 -7.81 -17.98 -7.93
C VAL A 306 -9.02 -18.37 -7.06
N SER A 307 -8.84 -18.51 -5.74
CA SER A 307 -9.94 -18.75 -4.81
C SER A 307 -10.99 -17.63 -4.84
N THR A 308 -10.53 -16.38 -4.86
CA THR A 308 -11.39 -15.20 -4.97
C THR A 308 -12.16 -15.20 -6.29
N ALA A 309 -11.49 -15.49 -7.41
CA ALA A 309 -12.11 -15.55 -8.73
C ALA A 309 -13.23 -16.60 -8.81
N LYS A 310 -13.01 -17.81 -8.29
CA LYS A 310 -14.03 -18.87 -8.23
C LYS A 310 -15.24 -18.43 -7.41
N SER A 311 -15.00 -17.82 -6.26
CA SER A 311 -16.08 -17.34 -5.39
C SER A 311 -16.88 -16.22 -6.06
N LEU A 312 -16.21 -15.24 -6.67
CA LEU A 312 -16.87 -14.19 -7.45
C LEU A 312 -17.66 -14.78 -8.62
N GLY A 313 -17.07 -15.71 -9.36
CA GLY A 313 -17.72 -16.41 -10.46
C GLY A 313 -19.06 -17.00 -10.05
N PHE A 314 -19.10 -17.72 -8.92
CA PHE A 314 -20.35 -18.24 -8.36
C PHE A 314 -21.43 -17.17 -8.14
N TYR A 315 -21.08 -16.04 -7.51
CA TYR A 315 -22.05 -14.99 -7.20
C TYR A 315 -22.50 -14.21 -8.44
N PHE A 316 -21.60 -13.93 -9.38
CA PHE A 316 -21.94 -13.30 -10.64
C PHE A 316 -22.79 -14.21 -11.52
N GLN A 317 -22.51 -15.53 -11.57
CA GLN A 317 -23.38 -16.49 -12.26
C GLN A 317 -24.82 -16.46 -11.72
N LYS A 318 -24.96 -16.26 -10.40
CA LYS A 318 -26.24 -16.31 -9.71
C LYS A 318 -27.05 -15.02 -9.80
N TYR A 319 -26.38 -13.86 -9.75
CA TYR A 319 -27.04 -12.57 -9.52
C TYR A 319 -26.82 -11.52 -10.61
N ALA A 320 -25.90 -11.73 -11.55
CA ALA A 320 -25.69 -10.80 -12.66
C ALA A 320 -26.88 -10.78 -13.62
N SER A 321 -27.14 -9.61 -14.22
CA SER A 321 -28.25 -9.42 -15.17
C SER A 321 -28.00 -10.19 -16.47
N CYS A 322 -26.74 -10.24 -16.87
CA CYS A 322 -26.23 -11.08 -17.94
C CYS A 322 -25.15 -11.98 -17.32
N PRO A 323 -25.54 -13.14 -16.76
CA PRO A 323 -24.59 -14.06 -16.15
C PRO A 323 -23.44 -14.33 -17.12
N PRO A 324 -22.19 -14.03 -16.73
CA PRO A 324 -21.06 -14.37 -17.57
C PRO A 324 -21.13 -15.87 -17.82
N ALA A 325 -21.01 -16.32 -19.07
CA ALA A 325 -20.83 -17.74 -19.35
C ALA A 325 -19.47 -18.14 -18.76
N LEU A 326 -19.48 -18.57 -17.50
CA LEU A 326 -18.29 -19.02 -16.77
C LEU A 326 -17.94 -20.48 -17.12
N GLU A 327 -18.54 -21.03 -18.17
CA GLU A 327 -18.14 -22.30 -18.79
C GLU A 327 -16.62 -22.32 -19.11
N ASN A 328 -16.01 -21.14 -19.27
CA ASN A 328 -14.57 -20.94 -19.43
C ASN A 328 -13.89 -20.31 -18.21
N GLU A 329 -14.13 -20.78 -16.98
CA GLU A 329 -13.29 -20.41 -15.81
C GLU A 329 -11.79 -20.54 -16.13
N THR A 330 -11.43 -21.55 -16.94
CA THR A 330 -10.07 -21.77 -17.46
C THR A 330 -9.51 -20.55 -18.19
N GLU A 331 -10.29 -19.89 -19.05
CA GLU A 331 -9.83 -18.75 -19.86
C GLU A 331 -9.54 -17.51 -18.99
N ILE A 332 -10.40 -17.23 -18.00
CA ILE A 332 -10.15 -16.14 -17.04
C ILE A 332 -8.88 -16.45 -16.24
N MET A 333 -8.71 -17.69 -15.78
CA MET A 333 -7.54 -18.09 -15.01
C MET A 333 -6.25 -18.10 -15.84
N GLU A 334 -6.32 -18.43 -17.12
CA GLU A 334 -5.21 -18.30 -18.06
C GLU A 334 -4.79 -16.84 -18.21
N ARG A 335 -5.75 -15.93 -18.44
CA ARG A 335 -5.48 -14.48 -18.52
C ARG A 335 -4.87 -13.92 -17.24
N VAL A 336 -5.44 -14.27 -16.08
CA VAL A 336 -4.91 -13.86 -14.76
C VAL A 336 -3.49 -14.40 -14.55
N SER A 337 -3.25 -15.67 -14.88
CA SER A 337 -1.93 -16.29 -14.77
C SER A 337 -0.91 -15.70 -15.76
N GLN A 338 -1.36 -15.26 -16.93
CA GLN A 338 -0.54 -14.57 -17.91
C GLN A 338 -0.19 -13.16 -17.43
N ALA A 339 -1.17 -12.39 -16.93
CA ALA A 339 -0.93 -11.07 -16.34
C ALA A 339 0.05 -11.12 -15.18
N TYR A 340 -0.09 -12.12 -14.29
CA TYR A 340 0.90 -12.39 -13.25
C TYR A 340 2.30 -12.64 -13.83
N ARG A 341 2.43 -13.58 -14.77
CA ARG A 341 3.73 -13.96 -15.35
C ARG A 341 4.43 -12.80 -16.04
N LEU A 342 3.68 -12.00 -16.80
CA LEU A 342 4.21 -10.81 -17.47
C LEU A 342 4.71 -9.79 -16.45
N ALA A 343 3.89 -9.43 -15.46
CA ALA A 343 4.31 -8.50 -14.41
C ALA A 343 5.51 -9.04 -13.61
N PHE A 344 5.51 -10.32 -13.25
CA PHE A 344 6.62 -10.94 -12.52
C PHE A 344 7.92 -10.86 -13.34
N ARG A 345 7.88 -11.15 -14.64
CA ARG A 345 9.03 -10.96 -15.54
C ARG A 345 9.47 -9.51 -15.61
N GLU A 346 8.55 -8.57 -15.80
CA GLU A 346 8.85 -7.13 -15.86
C GLU A 346 9.59 -6.68 -14.58
N GLU A 347 9.10 -7.07 -13.41
CA GLU A 347 9.71 -6.68 -12.13
C GLU A 347 11.07 -7.36 -11.90
N ILE A 348 11.23 -8.64 -12.26
CA ILE A 348 12.53 -9.33 -12.16
C ILE A 348 13.57 -8.65 -13.05
N LEU A 349 13.23 -8.30 -14.29
CA LEU A 349 14.14 -7.58 -15.17
C LEU A 349 14.48 -6.18 -14.64
N ARG A 350 13.49 -5.51 -14.04
CA ARG A 350 13.67 -4.20 -13.41
C ARG A 350 14.67 -4.24 -12.26
N LEU A 351 14.71 -5.30 -11.46
CA LEU A 351 15.73 -5.49 -10.41
C LEU A 351 17.14 -5.25 -10.95
N TRP A 352 17.39 -5.66 -12.19
CA TRP A 352 18.72 -5.63 -12.81
C TRP A 352 18.88 -4.50 -13.82
N GLY A 353 17.94 -3.54 -13.89
CA GLY A 353 18.00 -2.46 -14.88
C GLY A 353 17.93 -2.93 -16.33
N VAL A 354 17.37 -4.12 -16.58
CA VAL A 354 17.15 -4.63 -17.94
C VAL A 354 15.84 -4.04 -18.48
N PRO A 355 15.79 -3.51 -19.71
CA PRO A 355 14.54 -2.98 -20.26
C PRO A 355 13.44 -4.05 -20.24
N THR A 356 12.30 -3.75 -19.61
CA THR A 356 11.30 -4.76 -19.24
C THR A 356 10.60 -5.41 -20.44
N ARG A 357 10.55 -4.70 -21.57
CA ARG A 357 10.00 -5.19 -22.86
C ARG A 357 11.07 -5.79 -23.78
N LEU A 358 12.29 -5.99 -23.29
CA LEU A 358 13.35 -6.59 -24.09
C LEU A 358 13.07 -8.09 -24.25
N GLU A 359 12.90 -8.49 -25.50
CA GLU A 359 12.81 -9.88 -25.94
C GLU A 359 14.14 -10.25 -26.60
N ASP A 360 15.04 -10.85 -25.83
CA ASP A 360 16.25 -11.52 -26.31
C ASP A 360 16.68 -12.64 -25.34
N CYS A 361 17.58 -13.50 -25.81
CA CYS A 361 18.03 -14.67 -25.05
C CYS A 361 18.78 -14.30 -23.76
N HIS A 362 19.37 -13.11 -23.66
CA HIS A 362 20.07 -12.66 -22.46
C HIS A 362 19.10 -12.16 -21.40
N ALA A 363 18.08 -11.38 -21.78
CA ALA A 363 16.99 -10.98 -20.90
C ALA A 363 16.26 -12.20 -20.35
N ASP A 364 15.98 -13.20 -21.19
CA ASP A 364 15.37 -14.45 -20.75
C ASP A 364 16.27 -15.24 -19.80
N ALA A 365 17.59 -15.27 -20.04
CA ALA A 365 18.54 -15.90 -19.13
C ALA A 365 18.62 -15.19 -17.76
N VAL A 366 18.60 -13.86 -17.74
CA VAL A 366 18.53 -13.06 -16.49
C VAL A 366 17.24 -13.38 -15.73
N PHE A 367 16.10 -13.39 -16.43
CA PHE A 367 14.81 -13.72 -15.85
C PHE A 367 14.80 -15.13 -15.26
N ASN A 368 15.20 -16.14 -16.05
CA ASN A 368 15.20 -17.54 -15.63
C ASN A 368 16.12 -17.74 -14.42
N ARG A 369 17.34 -17.22 -14.46
CA ARG A 369 18.32 -17.41 -13.37
C ARG A 369 17.85 -16.77 -12.06
N THR A 370 17.27 -15.57 -12.13
CA THR A 370 16.73 -14.90 -10.93
C THR A 370 15.47 -15.60 -10.42
N SER A 371 14.61 -16.06 -11.32
CA SER A 371 13.38 -16.79 -10.98
C SER A 371 13.67 -18.15 -10.35
N ASP A 372 14.67 -18.89 -10.85
CA ASP A 372 15.12 -20.15 -10.25
C ASP A 372 15.54 -19.94 -8.79
N TYR A 373 16.27 -18.85 -8.53
CA TYR A 373 16.65 -18.49 -7.18
C TYR A 373 15.44 -18.11 -6.31
N TYR A 374 14.50 -17.32 -6.84
CA TYR A 374 13.23 -17.01 -6.18
C TYR A 374 12.48 -18.28 -5.76
N PHE A 375 12.26 -19.21 -6.70
CA PHE A 375 11.53 -20.45 -6.43
C PHE A 375 12.30 -21.39 -5.49
N ALA A 376 13.63 -21.40 -5.55
CA ALA A 376 14.45 -22.12 -4.59
C ALA A 376 14.27 -21.56 -3.16
N GLN A 377 14.19 -20.23 -2.99
CA GLN A 377 13.89 -19.64 -1.68
C GLN A 377 12.46 -19.92 -1.22
N GLN A 378 11.48 -19.87 -2.12
CA GLN A 378 10.08 -20.19 -1.82
C GLN A 378 9.86 -21.65 -1.34
N SER A 379 10.80 -22.55 -1.62
CA SER A 379 10.78 -23.91 -1.05
C SER A 379 11.05 -23.96 0.45
N LYS A 380 11.62 -22.88 1.01
CA LYS A 380 11.90 -22.74 2.45
C LYS A 380 10.74 -21.98 3.10
N ALA A 381 10.10 -22.60 4.09
CA ALA A 381 9.00 -21.99 4.83
C ALA A 381 9.49 -21.33 6.13
N VAL A 382 9.05 -20.10 6.38
CA VAL A 382 9.35 -19.33 7.59
C VAL A 382 8.04 -18.90 8.24
N ASN A 383 7.93 -19.01 9.57
CA ASN A 383 6.69 -18.72 10.29
C ASN A 383 6.82 -17.50 11.21
N TYR A 384 6.42 -16.35 10.67
CA TYR A 384 6.43 -15.08 11.39
C TYR A 384 5.30 -14.99 12.45
N SER A 385 4.18 -15.72 12.31
CA SER A 385 3.16 -15.77 13.37
C SER A 385 3.70 -16.41 14.66
N ARG A 386 4.79 -17.18 14.56
CA ARG A 386 5.50 -17.81 15.69
C ARG A 386 6.81 -17.11 16.06
N ASN A 387 7.02 -15.88 15.58
CA ASN A 387 8.26 -15.12 15.75
C ASN A 387 9.50 -15.86 15.21
N GLN A 388 9.34 -16.71 14.19
CA GLN A 388 10.47 -17.27 13.46
C GLN A 388 10.79 -16.32 12.31
N GLU A 389 11.91 -15.62 12.44
CA GLU A 389 12.45 -14.79 11.36
C GLU A 389 13.32 -15.65 10.43
N SER A 390 13.47 -15.20 9.19
CA SER A 390 14.32 -15.90 8.23
C SER A 390 15.80 -15.69 8.59
N ASP A 391 16.56 -16.78 8.60
CA ASP A 391 18.02 -16.78 8.73
C ASP A 391 18.73 -16.89 7.38
N LEU A 392 17.96 -16.88 6.28
CA LEU A 392 18.51 -17.08 4.95
C LEU A 392 19.43 -15.93 4.58
N LYS A 393 20.58 -16.30 4.02
CA LYS A 393 21.39 -15.33 3.33
C LYS A 393 20.63 -14.79 2.11
N TRP A 394 20.84 -13.52 1.81
CA TRP A 394 20.07 -12.78 0.82
C TRP A 394 20.97 -12.25 -0.31
N LEU A 395 20.42 -12.19 -1.54
CA LEU A 395 21.16 -11.70 -2.72
C LEU A 395 21.80 -10.33 -2.51
N SER A 396 21.16 -9.43 -1.75
CA SER A 396 21.77 -8.11 -1.50
C SER A 396 23.10 -8.20 -0.76
N SER A 397 23.30 -9.23 0.07
CA SER A 397 24.55 -9.44 0.81
C SER A 397 25.72 -9.70 -0.13
N SER A 398 25.48 -10.39 -1.25
CA SER A 398 26.50 -10.62 -2.28
C SER A 398 26.78 -9.41 -3.16
N LEU A 399 25.95 -8.37 -3.08
CA LEU A 399 26.15 -7.12 -3.81
C LEU A 399 26.98 -6.09 -3.03
N GLN A 400 27.26 -6.34 -1.75
CA GLN A 400 28.06 -5.48 -0.89
C GLN A 400 29.55 -5.85 -0.98
N ASP A 401 30.42 -4.85 -1.16
CA ASP A 401 31.86 -5.05 -1.27
C ASP A 401 32.44 -5.54 0.08
N GLY A 402 33.29 -6.56 0.06
CA GLY A 402 34.01 -7.06 1.25
C GLY A 402 33.34 -8.19 2.05
N CYS A 403 32.27 -8.83 1.55
CA CYS A 403 31.69 -10.00 2.19
C CYS A 403 32.61 -11.24 2.05
N ASN A 404 33.52 -11.44 3.01
CA ASN A 404 34.49 -12.56 3.06
C ASN A 404 33.94 -13.85 3.70
N ASP A 405 32.62 -14.04 3.70
CA ASP A 405 32.01 -15.20 4.35
C ASP A 405 32.05 -16.43 3.40
N SER A 406 32.75 -17.48 3.82
CA SER A 406 32.99 -18.69 3.01
C SER A 406 31.85 -19.70 3.01
N SER A 407 30.65 -19.35 3.50
CA SER A 407 29.53 -20.30 3.51
C SER A 407 29.06 -20.68 2.09
N HIS A 408 28.63 -21.93 1.95
CA HIS A 408 28.08 -22.46 0.70
C HIS A 408 26.88 -21.65 0.15
N GLU A 409 26.06 -21.07 1.04
CA GLU A 409 24.92 -20.23 0.62
C GLU A 409 25.35 -18.89 0.00
N LEU A 410 26.45 -18.27 0.50
CA LEU A 410 26.98 -17.05 -0.13
C LEU A 410 27.58 -17.37 -1.51
N ALA A 411 28.27 -18.50 -1.65
CA ALA A 411 28.82 -18.93 -2.94
C ALA A 411 27.71 -19.11 -4.00
N LEU A 412 26.57 -19.70 -3.63
CA LEU A 412 25.41 -19.82 -4.52
C LEU A 412 24.88 -18.44 -4.97
N GLN A 413 24.79 -17.48 -4.05
CA GLN A 413 24.32 -16.13 -4.37
C GLN A 413 25.29 -15.37 -5.26
N GLN A 414 26.58 -15.44 -4.97
CA GLN A 414 27.64 -14.89 -5.81
C GLN A 414 27.60 -15.50 -7.21
N GLN A 415 27.32 -16.80 -7.32
CA GLN A 415 27.12 -17.46 -8.60
C GLN A 415 25.91 -16.91 -9.35
N VAL A 416 24.74 -16.78 -8.71
CA VAL A 416 23.54 -16.19 -9.33
C VAL A 416 23.81 -14.77 -9.83
N VAL A 417 24.41 -13.91 -9.00
CA VAL A 417 24.79 -12.53 -9.37
C VAL A 417 25.77 -12.55 -10.55
N SER A 418 26.80 -13.40 -10.49
CA SER A 418 27.80 -13.52 -11.56
C SER A 418 27.19 -13.96 -12.89
N ASP A 419 26.33 -14.98 -12.86
CA ASP A 419 25.65 -15.50 -14.05
C ASP A 419 24.76 -14.42 -14.68
N VAL A 420 23.95 -13.74 -13.87
CA VAL A 420 23.09 -12.64 -14.31
C VAL A 420 23.91 -11.52 -14.96
N LEU A 421 24.97 -11.04 -14.29
CA LEU A 421 25.81 -9.98 -14.81
C LEU A 421 26.53 -10.40 -16.10
N SER A 422 26.92 -11.67 -16.24
CA SER A 422 27.55 -12.17 -17.47
C SER A 422 26.63 -12.06 -18.69
N HIS A 423 25.33 -12.34 -18.52
CA HIS A 423 24.34 -12.19 -19.60
C HIS A 423 24.04 -10.73 -19.92
N ILE A 424 23.96 -9.88 -18.91
CA ILE A 424 23.79 -8.43 -19.09
C ILE A 424 24.98 -7.84 -19.86
N GLU A 425 26.20 -8.22 -19.49
CA GLU A 425 27.42 -7.80 -20.15
C GLU A 425 27.50 -8.26 -21.61
N ALA A 426 27.01 -9.47 -21.90
CA ALA A 426 26.99 -10.06 -23.24
C ALA A 426 25.92 -9.47 -24.17
N SER A 427 24.84 -8.86 -23.63
CA SER A 427 23.78 -8.29 -24.46
C SER A 427 24.14 -6.91 -24.99
N ASP A 428 24.27 -6.79 -26.31
CA ASP A 428 24.46 -5.51 -26.99
C ASP A 428 23.21 -4.61 -26.99
N ARG A 429 22.09 -5.10 -26.46
CA ARG A 429 20.82 -4.36 -26.36
C ARG A 429 20.60 -3.71 -24.99
N ILE A 430 21.44 -4.01 -23.99
CA ILE A 430 21.26 -3.55 -22.59
C ILE A 430 22.21 -2.36 -22.29
N GLY A 431 22.28 -1.37 -23.16
CA GLY A 431 23.12 -0.16 -22.97
C GLY A 431 24.39 -0.11 -23.81
N SER A 432 25.13 1.00 -23.68
CA SER A 432 26.15 1.44 -24.66
C SER A 432 27.45 0.64 -24.63
N ASN A 433 27.99 0.30 -23.45
CA ASN A 433 29.20 -0.52 -23.32
C ASN A 433 29.16 -1.43 -22.09
N ARG A 434 29.93 -2.53 -22.15
CA ARG A 434 29.98 -3.60 -21.12
C ARG A 434 30.14 -3.08 -19.68
N ARG A 435 31.03 -2.11 -19.46
CA ARG A 435 31.31 -1.58 -18.11
C ARG A 435 30.11 -0.80 -17.58
N THR A 436 29.49 0.01 -18.42
CA THR A 436 28.27 0.77 -18.09
C THR A 436 27.13 -0.16 -17.76
N ARG A 437 26.87 -1.20 -18.60
CA ARG A 437 25.81 -2.19 -18.35
C ARG A 437 25.94 -2.82 -16.97
N ARG A 438 27.15 -3.31 -16.64
CA ARG A 438 27.44 -3.91 -15.34
C ARG A 438 27.20 -2.94 -14.19
N LYS A 439 27.75 -1.73 -14.27
CA LYS A 439 27.61 -0.71 -13.22
C LYS A 439 26.12 -0.37 -13.00
N PHE A 440 25.37 -0.22 -14.08
CA PHE A 440 23.95 0.16 -14.08
C PHE A 440 23.10 -0.91 -13.41
N SER A 441 23.29 -2.16 -13.84
CA SER A 441 22.58 -3.30 -13.27
C SER A 441 22.91 -3.54 -11.81
N LEU A 442 24.17 -3.35 -11.40
CA LEU A 442 24.56 -3.43 -9.99
C LEU A 442 23.90 -2.33 -9.15
N ALA A 443 23.85 -1.10 -9.64
CA ALA A 443 23.19 0.01 -8.93
C ALA A 443 21.68 -0.25 -8.75
N CYS A 444 21.00 -0.69 -9.82
CA CYS A 444 19.59 -1.09 -9.76
C CYS A 444 19.36 -2.22 -8.76
N ALA A 445 20.17 -3.28 -8.84
CA ALA A 445 20.04 -4.46 -8.00
C ALA A 445 20.31 -4.15 -6.53
N ARG A 446 21.38 -3.40 -6.23
CA ARG A 446 21.72 -2.97 -4.85
C ARG A 446 20.56 -2.24 -4.19
N ARG A 447 19.89 -1.36 -4.92
CA ARG A 447 18.73 -0.63 -4.42
C ARG A 447 17.49 -1.50 -4.29
N LEU A 448 17.05 -2.16 -5.37
CA LEU A 448 15.76 -2.87 -5.38
C LEU A 448 15.80 -4.17 -4.58
N LEU A 449 16.97 -4.78 -4.43
CA LEU A 449 17.18 -5.92 -3.53
C LEU A 449 17.52 -5.48 -2.10
N ALA A 450 17.74 -4.19 -1.81
CA ALA A 450 18.06 -3.75 -0.46
C ALA A 450 16.95 -4.14 0.54
N PRO A 451 17.32 -4.65 1.73
CA PRO A 451 16.44 -4.78 2.87
C PRO A 451 15.64 -3.50 3.16
N ARG A 452 14.40 -3.68 3.63
CA ARG A 452 13.51 -2.59 4.07
C ARG A 452 13.30 -2.62 5.58
N ARG A 453 14.42 -2.67 6.33
CA ARG A 453 14.42 -2.88 7.80
C ARG A 453 13.51 -1.91 8.55
N ALA A 454 13.38 -0.67 8.06
CA ALA A 454 12.50 0.36 8.62
C ALA A 454 11.03 -0.09 8.76
N ILE A 455 10.56 -0.95 7.86
CA ILE A 455 9.20 -1.46 7.81
C ILE A 455 9.12 -2.98 8.02
N TYR A 456 10.19 -3.61 8.53
CA TYR A 456 10.03 -4.95 9.09
C TYR A 456 9.11 -4.90 10.29
N ARG A 457 8.27 -5.93 10.45
CA ARG A 457 7.12 -5.85 11.34
C ARG A 457 7.51 -5.61 12.80
N SER A 458 8.52 -6.32 13.30
CA SER A 458 9.02 -6.25 14.67
C SER A 458 9.76 -4.92 14.90
N GLU A 459 10.63 -4.51 13.99
CA GLU A 459 11.38 -3.26 14.03
C GLU A 459 10.47 -2.03 13.96
N LEU A 460 9.53 -2.00 13.02
CA LEU A 460 8.58 -0.91 12.89
C LEU A 460 7.70 -0.81 14.13
N GLN A 461 7.19 -1.93 14.64
CA GLN A 461 6.39 -1.92 15.87
C GLN A 461 7.20 -1.40 17.06
N LYS A 462 8.48 -1.80 17.18
CA LYS A 462 9.39 -1.29 18.21
C LYS A 462 9.62 0.21 18.07
N ARG A 463 9.95 0.70 16.87
CA ARG A 463 10.17 2.14 16.60
C ARG A 463 8.92 2.97 16.91
N VAL A 464 7.74 2.50 16.48
CA VAL A 464 6.46 3.18 16.77
C VAL A 464 6.19 3.22 18.28
N ASN A 465 6.43 2.14 19.02
CA ASN A 465 6.25 2.15 20.46
C ASN A 465 7.22 3.11 21.16
N GLN A 466 8.49 3.10 20.77
CA GLN A 466 9.50 4.04 21.29
C GLN A 466 9.12 5.49 21.00
N PHE A 467 8.63 5.78 19.78
CA PHE A 467 8.10 7.09 19.42
C PHE A 467 6.93 7.51 20.33
N LEU A 468 5.97 6.61 20.55
CA LEU A 468 4.79 6.88 21.37
C LEU A 468 5.13 7.08 22.86
N GLU A 469 6.14 6.36 23.37
CA GLU A 469 6.66 6.51 24.73
C GLU A 469 7.41 7.84 24.90
N ALA A 470 8.27 8.20 23.94
CA ALA A 470 9.07 9.43 23.99
C ALA A 470 8.25 10.72 23.78
N SER A 471 7.09 10.63 23.14
CA SER A 471 6.31 11.81 22.76
C SER A 471 5.54 12.47 23.93
N GLU A 472 5.60 11.93 25.16
CA GLU A 472 5.02 12.45 26.43
C GLU A 472 3.63 13.12 26.36
N GLY A 473 2.83 12.87 25.31
CA GLY A 473 1.51 13.47 25.12
C GLY A 473 1.36 14.41 23.91
N THR A 474 2.42 14.84 23.23
CA THR A 474 2.33 15.66 22.00
C THR A 474 2.72 14.88 20.76
N LEU A 475 1.77 14.63 19.85
CA LEU A 475 2.01 13.92 18.58
C LEU A 475 2.44 14.87 17.45
N ASN A 476 2.95 16.06 17.78
CA ASN A 476 3.32 17.09 16.80
C ASN A 476 4.44 16.64 15.84
N SER A 477 5.30 15.71 16.27
CA SER A 477 6.37 15.13 15.47
C SER A 477 5.94 13.91 14.63
N LEU A 478 4.68 13.46 14.75
CA LEU A 478 4.21 12.27 14.03
C LEU A 478 4.31 12.38 12.50
N PRO A 479 3.99 13.54 11.86
CA PRO A 479 4.20 13.70 10.42
C PRO A 479 5.66 13.48 10.00
N ALA A 480 6.61 14.01 10.77
CA ALA A 480 8.04 13.83 10.48
C ALA A 480 8.47 12.37 10.64
N PHE A 481 8.01 11.69 11.71
CA PHE A 481 8.29 10.27 11.92
C PHE A 481 7.75 9.39 10.78
N ILE A 482 6.50 9.60 10.35
CA ILE A 482 5.92 8.84 9.23
C ILE A 482 6.71 9.13 7.95
N ALA A 483 7.01 10.39 7.65
CA ALA A 483 7.77 10.77 6.45
C ALA A 483 9.18 10.16 6.43
N GLU A 484 9.86 10.12 7.57
CA GLU A 484 11.18 9.49 7.72
C GLU A 484 11.13 8.00 7.39
N VAL A 485 10.18 7.26 7.98
CA VAL A 485 10.05 5.81 7.74
C VAL A 485 9.67 5.51 6.29
N VAL A 486 8.77 6.30 5.70
CA VAL A 486 8.41 6.18 4.28
C VAL A 486 9.63 6.44 3.39
N ASN A 487 10.38 7.50 3.66
CA ASN A 487 11.61 7.84 2.93
C ASN A 487 12.65 6.72 3.02
N GLU A 488 12.91 6.19 4.22
CA GLU A 488 13.85 5.08 4.44
C GLU A 488 13.41 3.79 3.75
N SER A 489 12.11 3.62 3.50
CA SER A 489 11.51 2.40 2.96
C SER A 489 11.32 2.40 1.45
N ARG A 490 11.15 3.58 0.82
CA ARG A 490 10.86 3.67 -0.61
C ARG A 490 12.02 3.14 -1.45
N ARG A 491 11.74 2.33 -2.47
CA ARG A 491 12.72 1.75 -3.42
C ARG A 491 12.30 1.92 -4.87
N HIS A 492 11.02 2.13 -5.14
CA HIS A 492 10.48 2.20 -6.50
C HIS A 492 9.71 3.52 -6.75
N TRP A 493 9.87 4.01 -7.98
CA TRP A 493 9.26 5.24 -8.50
C TRP A 493 8.70 4.86 -9.87
N PRO A 494 7.38 4.66 -10.01
CA PRO A 494 6.78 4.16 -11.25
C PRO A 494 7.12 5.00 -12.49
N GLU A 495 7.21 6.32 -12.32
CA GLU A 495 7.51 7.29 -13.38
C GLU A 495 9.00 7.45 -13.67
N LEU A 496 9.89 6.77 -12.91
CA LEU A 496 11.33 6.87 -13.14
C LEU A 496 11.70 6.22 -14.48
N PRO A 497 12.45 6.90 -15.37
CA PRO A 497 12.89 6.31 -16.62
C PRO A 497 13.69 5.02 -16.38
N GLY A 498 13.40 3.98 -17.16
CA GLY A 498 14.05 2.66 -17.01
C GLY A 498 15.56 2.65 -17.27
N ASN A 499 16.12 3.73 -17.83
CA ASN A 499 17.55 3.95 -18.03
C ASN A 499 18.20 4.81 -16.92
N PHE A 500 17.51 5.05 -15.80
CA PHE A 500 18.01 5.81 -14.65
C PHE A 500 18.26 4.90 -13.45
N ALA A 501 19.50 4.83 -12.98
CA ALA A 501 19.88 4.14 -11.75
C ALA A 501 19.93 5.15 -10.61
N VAL A 502 19.44 4.80 -9.43
CA VAL A 502 19.38 5.70 -8.27
C VAL A 502 20.36 5.24 -7.21
N ASP A 503 21.25 6.14 -6.82
CA ASP A 503 22.28 5.91 -5.80
C ASP A 503 21.83 6.42 -4.42
N MET A 504 21.08 7.51 -4.41
CA MET A 504 20.51 8.07 -3.19
C MET A 504 19.24 8.85 -3.49
N HIS A 505 18.40 9.03 -2.47
CA HIS A 505 17.19 9.82 -2.59
C HIS A 505 16.84 10.53 -1.29
N ALA A 506 15.97 11.52 -1.43
CA ALA A 506 15.28 12.13 -0.32
C ALA A 506 13.80 12.36 -0.69
N HIS A 507 12.93 12.33 0.30
CA HIS A 507 11.49 12.49 0.13
C HIS A 507 10.93 13.37 1.25
N HIS A 508 10.09 14.33 0.89
CA HIS A 508 9.41 15.20 1.84
C HIS A 508 8.10 15.72 1.26
N MET A 509 7.01 15.65 2.02
CA MET A 509 5.71 16.24 1.66
C MET A 509 5.23 15.88 0.24
N GLY A 510 5.43 14.63 -0.20
CA GLY A 510 5.02 14.21 -1.54
C GLY A 510 5.99 14.54 -2.66
N SER A 511 7.04 15.33 -2.37
CA SER A 511 8.15 15.59 -3.29
C SER A 511 9.29 14.60 -3.11
N SER A 512 9.97 14.25 -4.19
CA SER A 512 11.14 13.37 -4.17
C SER A 512 12.28 13.96 -5.00
N ILE A 513 13.49 13.75 -4.51
CA ILE A 513 14.71 13.98 -5.27
C ILE A 513 15.54 12.71 -5.27
N LEU A 514 16.01 12.31 -6.44
CA LEU A 514 16.84 11.14 -6.66
C LEU A 514 18.15 11.59 -7.28
N VAL A 515 19.26 11.13 -6.75
CA VAL A 515 20.57 11.31 -7.37
C VAL A 515 21.04 9.96 -7.87
N GLY A 516 21.55 9.97 -9.08
CA GLY A 516 21.99 8.77 -9.75
C GLY A 516 22.62 9.10 -11.08
N TRP A 517 22.41 8.25 -12.06
CA TRP A 517 23.04 8.39 -13.38
C TRP A 517 22.26 7.64 -14.45
N ARG A 518 22.46 8.06 -15.71
CA ARG A 518 21.79 7.47 -16.87
C ARG A 518 22.70 6.47 -17.57
N ASN A 519 22.14 5.35 -18.03
CA ASN A 519 22.88 4.30 -18.73
C ASN A 519 23.53 4.77 -20.06
N GLU A 520 22.99 5.82 -20.68
CA GLU A 520 23.48 6.34 -21.97
C GLU A 520 24.67 7.29 -21.81
N ASP A 521 24.64 8.15 -20.79
CA ASP A 521 25.52 9.32 -20.72
C ASP A 521 26.70 9.12 -19.75
N GLU A 522 26.66 8.11 -18.87
CA GLU A 522 27.57 7.95 -17.71
C GLU A 522 27.65 9.15 -16.75
N GLU A 523 26.95 10.25 -17.06
CA GLU A 523 26.93 11.47 -16.29
C GLU A 523 25.96 11.37 -15.11
N PRO A 524 26.36 11.88 -13.93
CA PRO A 524 25.47 12.02 -12.79
C PRO A 524 24.29 12.94 -13.12
N ALA A 525 23.09 12.45 -12.80
CA ALA A 525 21.83 13.14 -13.04
C ALA A 525 20.99 13.18 -11.76
N VAL A 526 20.05 14.11 -11.75
CA VAL A 526 19.11 14.31 -10.66
C VAL A 526 17.72 14.17 -11.23
N TRP A 527 16.89 13.35 -10.61
CA TRP A 527 15.46 13.30 -10.89
C TRP A 527 14.72 14.01 -9.77
N VAL A 528 13.78 14.88 -10.13
CA VAL A 528 12.91 15.57 -9.16
C VAL A 528 11.47 15.21 -9.49
N GLU A 529 10.70 14.92 -8.46
CA GLU A 529 9.26 14.67 -8.50
C GLU A 529 8.59 15.64 -7.51
N GLY A 530 7.52 16.31 -7.94
CA GLY A 530 6.73 17.24 -7.14
C GLY A 530 5.23 17.09 -7.41
N LEU A 531 4.42 17.83 -6.64
CA LEU A 531 2.97 17.84 -6.77
C LEU A 531 2.51 19.05 -7.59
N ILE A 532 1.48 18.87 -8.42
CA ILE A 532 0.82 19.98 -9.11
C ILE A 532 -0.50 20.27 -8.40
N PHE A 533 -0.72 21.53 -8.04
CA PHE A 533 -1.91 22.02 -7.35
C PHE A 533 -2.40 23.32 -7.98
N GLU A 534 -3.59 23.31 -8.60
CA GLU A 534 -4.18 24.51 -9.23
C GLU A 534 -3.20 25.25 -10.17
N GLY A 535 -2.41 24.51 -10.94
CA GLY A 535 -1.37 25.06 -11.83
C GLY A 535 -0.07 25.48 -11.14
N ARG A 536 0.04 25.35 -9.81
CA ARG A 536 1.25 25.62 -9.04
C ARG A 536 2.03 24.33 -8.80
N LEU A 537 3.36 24.41 -8.83
CA LEU A 537 4.24 23.29 -8.52
C LEU A 537 4.63 23.37 -7.04
N GLU A 538 4.40 22.31 -6.29
CA GLU A 538 4.87 22.17 -4.92
C GLU A 538 6.09 21.24 -4.88
N LEU A 539 7.18 21.77 -4.32
CA LEU A 539 8.44 21.06 -4.09
C LEU A 539 8.91 21.27 -2.65
N PHE A 540 9.00 20.17 -1.89
CA PHE A 540 9.59 20.14 -0.55
C PHE A 540 8.97 21.14 0.44
N GLY A 541 7.64 21.32 0.38
CA GLY A 541 6.87 22.26 1.18
C GLY A 541 6.83 23.68 0.61
N GLN A 542 7.45 23.91 -0.56
CA GLN A 542 7.53 25.23 -1.19
C GLN A 542 6.66 25.27 -2.45
N VAL A 543 5.74 26.24 -2.51
CA VAL A 543 4.88 26.46 -3.67
C VAL A 543 5.56 27.40 -4.66
N LEU A 544 5.74 26.93 -5.88
CA LEU A 544 6.37 27.63 -6.99
C LEU A 544 5.34 28.05 -8.04
N PRO A 545 5.51 29.22 -8.66
CA PRO A 545 4.70 29.66 -9.79
C PRO A 545 4.97 28.80 -11.04
N GLU A 546 3.99 28.76 -11.94
CA GLU A 546 3.94 27.86 -13.10
C GLU A 546 5.11 28.07 -14.10
N ASP A 547 5.64 29.30 -14.17
CA ASP A 547 6.80 29.66 -15.01
C ASP A 547 8.10 28.95 -14.59
N ALA A 548 8.27 28.69 -13.29
CA ALA A 548 9.39 27.89 -12.77
C ALA A 548 9.30 26.42 -13.21
N ALA A 549 8.09 25.88 -13.40
CA ALA A 549 7.85 24.50 -13.86
C ALA A 549 8.02 24.33 -15.37
N LEU A 550 8.03 25.42 -16.14
CA LEU A 550 8.19 25.46 -17.61
C LEU A 550 9.66 25.63 -18.05
N ALA A 551 10.55 26.07 -17.15
CA ALA A 551 11.96 26.26 -17.45
C ALA A 551 12.79 24.96 -17.48
N ALA A 552 12.27 23.87 -16.90
CA ALA A 552 12.82 22.52 -17.04
C ALA A 552 11.97 21.74 -18.04
N ASP A 553 12.60 21.09 -19.02
CA ASP A 553 11.90 20.24 -20.01
C ASP A 553 11.23 19.06 -19.29
N PRO A 554 9.91 19.09 -19.03
CA PRO A 554 9.28 18.10 -18.19
C PRO A 554 9.10 16.81 -19.01
N MET A 555 9.67 15.69 -18.53
CA MET A 555 9.57 14.41 -19.25
C MET A 555 8.13 13.88 -19.31
N ALA A 556 7.31 14.17 -18.30
CA ALA A 556 5.88 13.88 -18.30
C ALA A 556 5.12 14.78 -17.32
N ARG A 557 3.93 15.28 -17.73
CA ARG A 557 2.89 15.77 -16.81
C ARG A 557 1.81 14.68 -16.72
N VAL A 558 1.67 14.06 -15.56
CA VAL A 558 0.52 13.17 -15.27
C VAL A 558 -0.34 13.93 -14.27
N GLU A 559 -1.48 14.48 -14.72
CA GLU A 559 -2.54 15.28 -14.05
C GLU A 559 -2.30 15.95 -12.67
N SER A 560 -1.65 15.30 -11.69
CA SER A 560 -1.34 15.82 -10.34
C SER A 560 0.14 15.74 -9.92
N THR A 561 1.04 15.25 -10.78
CA THR A 561 2.48 15.15 -10.51
C THR A 561 3.31 15.82 -11.61
N TRP A 562 4.44 16.38 -11.20
CA TRP A 562 5.44 16.96 -12.07
C TRP A 562 6.77 16.23 -11.86
N ASN A 563 7.52 16.02 -12.93
CA ASN A 563 8.87 15.48 -12.81
C ASN A 563 9.83 16.07 -13.86
N CYS A 564 11.11 16.09 -13.53
CA CYS A 564 12.18 16.52 -14.42
C CYS A 564 13.49 15.78 -14.15
N VAL A 565 14.32 15.66 -15.20
CA VAL A 565 15.74 15.30 -15.09
C VAL A 565 16.58 16.57 -15.15
N LEU A 566 17.52 16.71 -14.22
CA LEU A 566 18.45 17.84 -14.15
C LEU A 566 19.89 17.32 -14.10
N PRO A 567 20.86 18.11 -14.60
CA PRO A 567 22.28 17.84 -14.38
C PRO A 567 22.63 17.84 -12.87
N ARG A 568 23.59 17.01 -12.43
CA ARG A 568 24.04 16.97 -11.03
C ARG A 568 24.56 18.30 -10.48
N ARG A 569 25.08 19.18 -11.33
CA ARG A 569 25.48 20.55 -10.95
C ARG A 569 24.33 21.43 -10.44
N CYS A 570 23.08 21.04 -10.69
CA CYS A 570 21.91 21.72 -10.10
C CYS A 570 21.78 21.43 -8.60
N LEU A 571 22.42 20.40 -8.07
CA LEU A 571 22.45 20.14 -6.63
C LEU A 571 23.63 20.83 -5.98
N ASN A 572 23.38 21.54 -4.88
CA ASN A 572 24.45 22.17 -4.12
C ASN A 572 25.39 21.12 -3.48
N ASP A 573 26.60 21.54 -3.12
CA ASP A 573 27.65 20.64 -2.61
C ASP A 573 27.25 19.95 -1.28
N ARG A 574 26.32 20.56 -0.54
CA ARG A 574 25.82 20.06 0.75
C ARG A 574 24.62 19.14 0.60
N LEU A 575 24.12 18.92 -0.62
CA LEU A 575 22.86 18.21 -0.89
C LEU A 575 21.66 18.81 -0.13
N SER A 576 21.73 20.05 0.30
CA SER A 576 20.67 20.72 1.08
C SER A 576 19.74 21.54 0.21
N GLY A 577 20.02 21.65 -1.08
CA GLY A 577 19.23 22.45 -2.00
C GLY A 577 19.48 22.10 -3.46
N ILE A 578 18.49 22.45 -4.29
CA ILE A 578 18.50 22.26 -5.73
C ILE A 578 18.19 23.57 -6.47
N GLN A 579 18.99 23.87 -7.47
CA GLN A 579 18.82 24.98 -8.38
C GLN A 579 17.86 24.61 -9.52
N LEU A 580 16.72 25.30 -9.57
CA LEU A 580 15.71 25.20 -10.64
C LEU A 580 15.53 26.59 -11.27
N GLY A 581 16.10 26.77 -12.46
CA GLY A 581 16.20 28.08 -13.11
C GLY A 581 17.02 29.04 -12.25
N GLU A 582 16.46 30.19 -11.90
CA GLU A 582 17.10 31.19 -11.03
C GLU A 582 16.83 30.98 -9.54
N ARG A 583 16.06 29.95 -9.16
CA ARG A 583 15.67 29.70 -7.75
C ARG A 583 16.44 28.53 -7.15
N GLU A 584 16.91 28.70 -5.91
CA GLU A 584 17.37 27.59 -5.07
C GLU A 584 16.21 27.14 -4.17
N ILE A 585 15.95 25.83 -4.16
CA ILE A 585 14.92 25.20 -3.33
C ILE A 585 15.63 24.35 -2.28
N GLU A 586 15.31 24.60 -1.02
CA GLU A 586 15.83 23.82 0.12
C GLU A 586 15.20 22.43 0.17
N ILE A 587 16.00 21.43 0.52
CA ILE A 587 15.60 20.03 0.69
C ILE A 587 15.64 19.73 2.20
N PRO A 588 14.49 19.80 2.92
CA PRO A 588 14.43 19.74 4.38
C PRO A 588 14.35 18.28 4.89
N CYS A 589 15.00 17.34 4.22
CA CYS A 589 14.91 15.93 4.55
C CYS A 589 16.25 15.20 4.53
N ALA A 590 16.30 14.09 5.27
CA ALA A 590 17.47 13.23 5.34
C ALA A 590 17.64 12.46 4.02
N TRP A 591 18.90 12.37 3.58
CA TRP A 591 19.28 11.56 2.44
C TRP A 591 19.39 10.09 2.83
N PHE A 592 18.82 9.23 1.99
CA PHE A 592 19.01 7.79 2.06
C PHE A 592 19.93 7.35 0.93
N THR A 593 20.99 6.61 1.25
CA THR A 593 22.01 6.18 0.28
C THR A 593 22.06 4.66 0.18
N TYR A 594 22.30 4.14 -1.03
CA TYR A 594 22.40 2.70 -1.31
C TYR A 594 23.84 2.19 -1.42
N GLY A 595 24.82 2.97 -0.95
CA GLY A 595 26.20 2.52 -0.77
C GLY A 595 27.15 2.77 -1.95
N TYR A 596 27.12 3.96 -2.56
CA TYR A 596 28.29 4.50 -3.27
C TYR A 596 29.07 5.40 -2.30
N THR A 597 29.98 4.82 -1.53
CA THR A 597 31.15 5.56 -1.09
C THR A 597 32.34 4.92 -1.80
N GLU A 598 32.70 5.46 -2.95
CA GLU A 598 34.06 5.32 -3.48
C GLU A 598 35.03 6.08 -2.57
#